data_AF-A0A849REF2-F1
#
_entry.id   AF-A0A849REF2-F1
#
_cell.length_a   1.000
_cell.length_b   1.000
_cell.length_c   1.000
_cell.angle_alpha   90.00
_cell.angle_beta   90.00
_cell.angle_gamma   90.00
#
_symmetry.space_group_name_H-M   'P 1'
#
loop_
_entity.id
_entity.type
_entity.pdbx_description
1 polymer ?
#
loop_
_entity_poly.entity_id
_entity_poly.type
_entity_poly.pdbx_seq_one_letter_code
_entity_poly.pdbx_strand_id
1 'polypeptide(L)'
;MKNLNTVVLFSIVLIGIYAASVQGDEHSTKPCLPYSVKLSDLNLQQPPRRVLLVPLLSGELDSNQNPRWPEQPARLLEAFYRHRFNTTVKLLSDVWSWSDYYRQVEQLLQQGSSFDRIIFISHGGYDGPILKNAVYLQEQNTTGSTINMLQFSEAQPGLKNVLSITYDTEKNRQFSDYMASHWKDLASMEFDAVWQQLTGFEKQIQPLDNSCYQRYCSIEKLALRPPQQREYQQHLCELICRKPLFEIKQSVELSPERFFRFTTSLNSILNADGLIFFGACNPGSISPKIKVQKDETELLINSTLAGGPHMSYVDLVSEASGHITSGSVGDSSGEDVVKRIMLFETNHPQHHLCIVVPGIN
;
A
#
# COMPACT_ATOMS: atom_id res chain seq x y z
N MET A 1 -40.02 21.47 41.98
CA MET A 1 -39.32 21.92 40.75
C MET A 1 -38.31 20.86 40.39
N LYS A 2 -38.70 19.99 39.45
CA LYS A 2 -37.86 18.99 38.79
C LYS A 2 -37.10 19.67 37.64
N ASN A 3 -35.99 19.09 37.21
CA ASN A 3 -35.21 19.43 36.00
C ASN A 3 -34.12 20.49 36.13
N LEU A 4 -33.14 20.28 37.02
CA LEU A 4 -31.81 20.90 36.83
C LEU A 4 -30.66 19.87 36.76
N ASN A 5 -30.83 18.68 37.35
CA ASN A 5 -29.77 17.65 37.36
C ASN A 5 -29.72 16.77 36.09
N THR A 6 -30.72 16.83 35.21
CA THR A 6 -30.77 16.01 33.99
C THR A 6 -30.04 16.67 32.82
N VAL A 7 -29.89 18.00 32.82
CA VAL A 7 -29.24 18.75 31.73
C VAL A 7 -27.72 18.69 31.84
N VAL A 8 -27.17 18.63 33.06
CA VAL A 8 -25.71 18.51 33.27
C VAL A 8 -25.19 17.11 32.93
N LEU A 9 -26.00 16.06 33.14
CA LEU A 9 -25.61 14.70 32.78
C LEU A 9 -25.62 14.45 31.26
N PHE A 10 -26.51 15.11 30.52
CA PHE A 10 -26.55 14.98 29.05
C PHE A 10 -25.38 15.70 28.36
N SER A 11 -24.90 16.81 28.91
CA SER A 11 -23.73 17.52 28.39
C SER A 11 -22.41 16.79 28.65
N ILE A 12 -22.31 15.97 29.71
CA ILE A 12 -21.11 15.17 29.99
C ILE A 12 -21.08 13.89 29.12
N VAL A 13 -22.24 13.35 28.74
CA VAL A 13 -22.31 12.20 27.82
C VAL A 13 -22.10 12.61 26.36
N LEU A 14 -22.50 13.83 25.96
CA LEU A 14 -22.30 14.33 24.59
C LEU A 14 -20.88 14.88 24.31
N ILE A 15 -20.08 15.15 25.35
CA ILE A 15 -18.65 15.46 25.21
C ILE A 15 -17.81 14.16 25.10
N GLY A 16 -18.40 12.98 25.32
CA GLY A 16 -17.75 11.68 25.13
C GLY A 16 -17.86 11.09 23.72
N ILE A 17 -18.52 11.76 22.77
CA ILE A 17 -18.77 11.22 21.41
C ILE A 17 -18.05 12.04 20.31
N TYR A 18 -17.41 13.16 20.67
CA TYR A 18 -16.55 13.89 19.74
C TYR A 18 -15.18 14.08 20.38
N ALA A 19 -14.16 13.59 19.67
CA ALA A 19 -12.76 13.55 20.06
C ALA A 19 -12.38 12.48 21.10
N ALA A 20 -12.54 11.21 20.71
CA ALA A 20 -11.33 10.38 20.65
C ALA A 20 -10.42 11.00 19.58
N SER A 21 -9.84 12.17 19.90
CA SER A 21 -8.57 12.53 19.32
C SER A 21 -7.69 11.39 19.72
N VAL A 22 -7.33 10.57 18.74
CA VAL A 22 -6.17 9.71 18.77
C VAL A 22 -5.02 10.64 19.12
N GLN A 23 -4.84 10.90 20.42
CA GLN A 23 -3.54 11.15 20.98
C GLN A 23 -2.81 9.89 20.60
N GLY A 24 -2.00 10.02 19.54
CA GLY A 24 -1.06 9.01 19.15
C GLY A 24 -0.31 8.66 20.40
N ASP A 25 -0.63 7.49 20.95
CA ASP A 25 0.21 6.86 21.93
C ASP A 25 1.61 6.92 21.33
N GLU A 26 2.54 7.54 22.05
CA GLU A 26 3.97 7.55 21.72
C GLU A 26 4.57 6.13 21.63
N HIS A 27 3.73 5.08 21.74
CA HIS A 27 4.07 3.67 21.64
C HIS A 27 3.28 2.90 20.55
N SER A 28 2.36 3.52 19.78
CA SER A 28 1.73 2.87 18.62
C SER A 28 2.53 3.03 17.31
N THR A 29 3.70 3.67 17.38
CA THR A 29 4.55 4.11 16.26
C THR A 29 5.74 3.22 15.98
N LYS A 30 5.66 1.90 16.20
CA LYS A 30 6.76 0.99 15.80
C LYS A 30 6.45 0.33 14.47
N PRO A 31 6.98 0.87 13.34
CA PRO A 31 6.70 0.39 12.00
C PRO A 31 7.41 -0.95 11.80
N CYS A 32 6.80 -2.07 12.24
CA CYS A 32 7.42 -3.39 12.23
C CYS A 32 8.95 -3.33 12.42
N LEU A 33 9.44 -2.74 13.52
CA LEU A 33 10.88 -2.75 13.75
C LEU A 33 11.31 -4.21 13.70
N PRO A 34 12.37 -4.58 12.96
CA PRO A 34 12.74 -5.96 12.77
C PRO A 34 13.11 -6.57 14.12
N TYR A 35 12.12 -7.17 14.77
CA TYR A 35 12.40 -8.06 15.87
C TYR A 35 13.17 -9.21 15.26
N SER A 36 14.28 -9.58 15.91
CA SER A 36 15.09 -10.73 15.57
C SER A 36 14.34 -12.03 15.91
N VAL A 37 13.08 -12.15 15.47
CA VAL A 37 12.22 -13.30 15.65
C VAL A 37 12.79 -14.42 14.80
N LYS A 38 12.93 -15.58 15.42
CA LYS A 38 13.24 -16.83 14.75
C LYS A 38 11.97 -17.63 14.56
N LEU A 39 11.98 -18.56 13.61
CA LEU A 39 10.84 -19.45 13.39
C LEU A 39 10.51 -20.27 14.65
N SER A 40 11.52 -20.63 15.46
CA SER A 40 11.36 -21.34 16.74
C SER A 40 10.64 -20.54 17.81
N ASP A 41 10.58 -19.22 17.68
CA ASP A 41 9.89 -18.34 18.62
C ASP A 41 8.38 -18.31 18.31
N LEU A 42 7.96 -18.92 17.18
CA LEU A 42 6.60 -18.99 16.72
C LEU A 42 6.04 -20.40 16.89
N ASN A 43 4.77 -20.49 17.28
CA ASN A 43 4.05 -21.75 17.39
C ASN A 43 3.59 -22.23 16.00
N LEU A 44 4.55 -22.65 15.16
CA LEU A 44 4.32 -23.13 13.79
C LEU A 44 4.71 -24.60 13.64
N GLN A 45 4.02 -25.34 12.76
CA GLN A 45 4.44 -26.67 12.34
C GLN A 45 5.85 -26.66 11.74
N GLN A 46 6.75 -27.49 12.28
CA GLN A 46 8.12 -27.70 11.81
C GLN A 46 8.49 -29.20 11.78
N PRO A 47 9.12 -29.72 10.71
CA PRO A 47 9.24 -29.08 9.39
C PRO A 47 7.86 -28.96 8.71
N PRO A 48 7.70 -28.02 7.76
CA PRO A 48 6.46 -27.92 6.98
C PRO A 48 6.27 -29.17 6.11
N ARG A 49 5.04 -29.67 6.02
CA ARG A 49 4.65 -30.85 5.23
C ARG A 49 4.08 -30.45 3.87
N ARG A 50 3.35 -29.34 3.81
CA ARG A 50 2.72 -28.83 2.58
C ARG A 50 2.96 -27.33 2.44
N VAL A 51 3.51 -26.92 1.29
CA VAL A 51 3.79 -25.52 0.97
C VAL A 51 3.08 -25.14 -0.33
N LEU A 52 2.40 -24.00 -0.32
CA LEU A 52 1.83 -23.37 -1.51
C LEU A 52 2.68 -22.19 -1.93
N LEU A 53 3.13 -22.20 -3.19
CA LEU A 53 3.84 -21.08 -3.81
C LEU A 53 2.91 -20.41 -4.82
N VAL A 54 2.80 -19.08 -4.74
CA VAL A 54 1.89 -18.25 -5.54
C VAL A 54 2.67 -17.13 -6.23
N PRO A 55 3.34 -17.40 -7.37
CA PRO A 55 3.93 -16.36 -8.21
C PRO A 55 2.84 -15.51 -8.87
N LEU A 56 2.87 -14.19 -8.61
CA LEU A 56 1.93 -13.21 -9.12
C LEU A 56 2.49 -12.50 -10.35
N LEU A 57 1.96 -12.82 -11.52
CA LEU A 57 2.50 -12.37 -12.80
C LEU A 57 2.03 -10.93 -13.10
N SER A 58 2.91 -10.12 -13.68
CA SER A 58 2.60 -8.72 -14.06
C SER A 58 2.37 -8.62 -15.55
N GLY A 59 1.28 -7.99 -15.97
CA GLY A 59 0.95 -7.77 -17.39
C GLY A 59 1.38 -6.41 -17.93
N GLU A 60 2.22 -5.64 -17.22
CA GLU A 60 2.57 -4.27 -17.62
C GLU A 60 3.10 -4.20 -19.06
N LEU A 61 2.28 -3.66 -19.96
CA LEU A 61 2.52 -3.58 -21.41
C LEU A 61 3.75 -2.74 -21.77
N ASP A 62 4.11 -1.77 -20.91
CA ASP A 62 5.19 -0.81 -21.16
C ASP A 62 6.46 -1.09 -20.35
N SER A 63 6.52 -2.20 -19.61
CA SER A 63 7.73 -2.58 -18.88
C SER A 63 8.65 -3.46 -19.73
N ASN A 64 9.94 -3.13 -19.80
CA ASN A 64 10.97 -4.04 -20.33
C ASN A 64 11.23 -5.25 -19.39
N GLN A 65 10.38 -5.45 -18.37
CA GLN A 65 10.57 -6.47 -17.35
C GLN A 65 9.88 -7.76 -17.77
N ASN A 66 10.51 -8.90 -17.48
CA ASN A 66 9.90 -10.20 -17.76
C ASN A 66 8.65 -10.38 -16.88
N PRO A 67 7.44 -10.50 -17.45
CA PRO A 67 6.19 -10.62 -16.68
C PRO A 67 6.14 -11.87 -15.80
N ARG A 68 6.95 -12.89 -16.15
CA ARG A 68 7.07 -14.19 -15.47
C ARG A 68 8.25 -14.28 -14.51
N TRP A 69 8.93 -13.17 -14.21
CA TRP A 69 10.06 -13.19 -13.27
C TRP A 69 9.74 -13.85 -11.91
N PRO A 70 8.54 -13.76 -11.30
CA PRO A 70 8.27 -14.37 -9.98
C PRO A 70 8.36 -15.89 -9.97
N GLU A 71 8.24 -16.54 -11.13
CA GLU A 71 8.32 -17.99 -11.26
C GLU A 71 9.72 -18.53 -10.94
N GLN A 72 10.78 -17.77 -11.22
CA GLN A 72 12.15 -18.23 -10.96
C GLN A 72 12.44 -18.34 -9.46
N PRO A 73 12.19 -17.29 -8.63
CA PRO A 73 12.21 -17.41 -7.18
C PRO A 73 11.32 -18.54 -6.64
N ALA A 74 10.12 -18.73 -7.22
CA ALA A 74 9.23 -19.82 -6.81
C ALA A 74 9.88 -21.20 -7.03
N ARG A 75 10.51 -21.43 -8.19
CA ARG A 75 11.23 -22.67 -8.50
C ARG A 75 12.39 -22.93 -7.54
N LEU A 76 13.12 -21.89 -7.13
CA LEU A 76 14.20 -22.01 -6.15
C LEU A 76 13.68 -22.42 -4.77
N LEU A 77 12.57 -21.81 -4.32
CA LEU A 77 11.91 -22.18 -3.06
C LEU A 77 11.32 -23.59 -3.13
N GLU A 78 10.71 -23.97 -4.25
CA GLU A 78 10.20 -25.32 -4.47
C GLU A 78 11.31 -26.36 -4.29
N ALA A 79 12.46 -26.15 -4.93
CA ALA A 79 13.62 -27.02 -4.78
C ALA A 79 14.11 -27.05 -3.32
N PHE A 80 14.21 -25.89 -2.67
CA PHE A 80 14.61 -25.80 -1.26
C PHE A 80 13.69 -26.62 -0.35
N TYR A 81 12.38 -26.41 -0.38
CA TYR A 81 11.45 -27.13 0.50
C TYR A 81 11.44 -28.64 0.23
N ARG A 82 11.48 -29.06 -1.03
CA ARG A 82 11.56 -30.49 -1.39
C ARG A 82 12.85 -31.13 -0.88
N HIS A 83 14.01 -30.50 -1.10
CA HIS A 83 15.29 -31.09 -0.74
C HIS A 83 15.59 -30.99 0.76
N ARG A 84 15.26 -29.86 1.40
CA ARG A 84 15.63 -29.61 2.80
C ARG A 84 14.72 -30.34 3.79
N PHE A 85 13.43 -30.48 3.44
CA PHE A 85 12.38 -30.93 4.37
C PHE A 85 11.55 -32.11 3.83
N ASN A 86 11.77 -32.55 2.59
CA ASN A 86 10.95 -33.58 1.93
C ASN A 86 9.45 -33.20 1.89
N THR A 87 9.18 -31.90 1.73
CA THR A 87 7.85 -31.29 1.75
C THR A 87 7.14 -31.43 0.42
N THR A 88 5.82 -31.61 0.44
CA THR A 88 4.99 -31.49 -0.77
C THR A 88 4.80 -30.01 -1.11
N VAL A 89 5.32 -29.59 -2.25
CA VAL A 89 5.18 -28.21 -2.74
C VAL A 89 4.22 -28.16 -3.91
N LYS A 90 3.20 -27.29 -3.81
CA LYS A 90 2.28 -26.95 -4.89
C LYS A 90 2.58 -25.54 -5.40
N LEU A 91 2.66 -25.37 -6.71
CA LEU A 91 2.77 -24.08 -7.37
C LEU A 91 1.42 -23.71 -7.99
N LEU A 92 0.93 -22.49 -7.75
CA LEU A 92 -0.14 -21.88 -8.55
C LEU A 92 0.49 -21.17 -9.74
N SER A 93 0.32 -21.71 -10.94
CA SER A 93 0.86 -21.10 -12.16
C SER A 93 -0.15 -20.11 -12.77
N ASP A 94 0.35 -19.20 -13.60
CA ASP A 94 -0.46 -18.32 -14.45
C ASP A 94 -1.50 -17.46 -13.67
N VAL A 95 -1.11 -16.93 -12.52
CA VAL A 95 -1.92 -15.98 -11.74
C VAL A 95 -1.66 -14.56 -12.25
N TRP A 96 -2.48 -14.10 -13.20
CA TRP A 96 -2.40 -12.76 -13.81
C TRP A 96 -3.38 -11.75 -13.17
N SER A 97 -4.40 -12.26 -12.47
CA SER A 97 -5.42 -11.48 -11.78
C SER A 97 -5.82 -12.14 -10.45
N TRP A 98 -6.41 -11.38 -9.53
CA TRP A 98 -6.97 -11.94 -8.30
C TRP A 98 -8.10 -12.94 -8.59
N SER A 99 -8.84 -12.76 -9.69
CA SER A 99 -9.82 -13.74 -10.17
C SER A 99 -9.20 -15.08 -10.54
N ASP A 100 -8.01 -15.09 -11.16
CA ASP A 100 -7.29 -16.33 -11.45
C ASP A 100 -6.85 -17.04 -10.17
N TYR A 101 -6.36 -16.27 -9.18
CA TYR A 101 -6.02 -16.79 -7.85
C TYR A 101 -7.25 -17.44 -7.19
N TYR A 102 -8.38 -16.74 -7.11
CA TYR A 102 -9.58 -17.26 -6.45
C TYR A 102 -10.10 -18.54 -7.13
N ARG A 103 -10.11 -18.59 -8.47
CA ARG A 103 -10.51 -19.78 -9.22
C ARG A 103 -9.61 -20.98 -8.91
N GLN A 104 -8.30 -20.78 -8.81
CA GLN A 104 -7.37 -21.86 -8.50
C GLN A 104 -7.46 -22.31 -7.02
N VAL A 105 -7.67 -21.38 -6.09
CA VAL A 105 -7.91 -21.72 -4.69
C VAL A 105 -9.19 -22.54 -4.52
N GLU A 106 -10.27 -22.20 -5.23
CA GLU A 106 -11.50 -22.99 -5.22
C GLU A 106 -11.27 -24.45 -5.65
N GLN A 107 -10.43 -24.68 -6.67
CA GLN A 107 -10.04 -26.03 -7.08
C GLN A 107 -9.22 -26.76 -6.00
N LEU A 108 -8.34 -26.06 -5.28
CA LEU A 108 -7.59 -26.65 -4.16
C LEU A 108 -8.51 -27.04 -3.01
N LEU A 109 -9.53 -26.22 -2.73
CA LEU A 109 -10.54 -26.51 -1.70
C LEU A 109 -11.35 -27.75 -2.03
N GLN A 110 -11.78 -27.91 -3.28
CA GLN A 110 -12.47 -29.12 -3.74
C GLN A 110 -11.62 -30.38 -3.60
N GLN A 111 -10.28 -30.24 -3.60
CA GLN A 111 -9.34 -31.33 -3.39
C GLN A 111 -9.02 -31.58 -1.91
N GLY A 112 -9.62 -30.84 -0.97
CA GLY A 112 -9.32 -30.94 0.46
C GLY A 112 -7.88 -30.56 0.81
N SER A 113 -7.28 -29.66 0.03
CA SER A 113 -5.90 -29.25 0.23
C SER A 113 -5.76 -28.23 1.35
N SER A 114 -4.84 -28.49 2.29
CA SER A 114 -4.42 -27.53 3.32
C SER A 114 -2.90 -27.43 3.38
N PHE A 115 -2.37 -26.26 3.75
CA PHE A 115 -0.95 -25.92 3.68
C PHE A 115 -0.43 -25.36 5.01
N ASP A 116 0.85 -25.61 5.30
CA ASP A 116 1.56 -25.08 6.47
C ASP A 116 2.22 -23.73 6.17
N ARG A 117 2.48 -23.47 4.88
CA ARG A 117 3.02 -22.21 4.36
C ARG A 117 2.26 -21.81 3.10
N ILE A 118 1.89 -20.55 2.99
CA ILE A 118 1.45 -19.93 1.74
C ILE A 118 2.40 -18.79 1.44
N ILE A 119 3.06 -18.82 0.29
CA ILE A 119 4.10 -17.86 -0.07
C ILE A 119 3.71 -17.19 -1.38
N PHE A 120 3.33 -15.93 -1.30
CA PHE A 120 3.15 -15.08 -2.47
C PHE A 120 4.50 -14.50 -2.89
N ILE A 121 4.77 -14.49 -4.19
CA ILE A 121 5.97 -13.88 -4.77
C ILE A 121 5.48 -12.91 -5.84
N SER A 122 5.72 -11.63 -5.65
CA SER A 122 5.09 -10.58 -6.46
C SER A 122 5.97 -9.36 -6.61
N HIS A 123 5.56 -8.45 -7.48
CA HIS A 123 6.05 -7.09 -7.39
C HIS A 123 5.64 -6.48 -6.05
N GLY A 124 6.38 -5.49 -5.56
CA GLY A 124 5.87 -4.59 -4.54
C GLY A 124 6.90 -3.97 -3.62
N GLY A 125 6.38 -3.07 -2.79
CA GLY A 125 7.05 -2.48 -1.64
C GLY A 125 6.68 -3.18 -0.33
N TYR A 126 6.78 -2.43 0.76
CA TYR A 126 6.80 -2.86 2.17
C TYR A 126 5.57 -3.64 2.69
N ASP A 127 4.40 -3.57 2.05
CA ASP A 127 3.13 -3.83 2.74
C ASP A 127 2.35 -5.08 2.30
N GLY A 128 2.60 -5.70 1.15
CA GLY A 128 1.87 -6.93 0.78
C GLY A 128 2.03 -7.39 -0.65
N PRO A 129 1.28 -8.42 -1.08
CA PRO A 129 1.40 -8.94 -2.43
C PRO A 129 0.74 -7.97 -3.42
N ILE A 130 1.53 -7.38 -4.33
CA ILE A 130 1.02 -6.49 -5.37
C ILE A 130 0.89 -7.26 -6.68
N LEU A 131 -0.33 -7.31 -7.20
CA LEU A 131 -0.62 -7.80 -8.54
C LEU A 131 -0.94 -6.61 -9.43
N LYS A 132 -0.04 -6.33 -10.38
CA LYS A 132 -0.19 -5.21 -11.31
C LYS A 132 -1.14 -5.59 -12.45
N ASN A 133 -2.44 -5.52 -12.13
CA ASN A 133 -3.57 -5.49 -13.06
C ASN A 133 -4.73 -4.82 -12.32
N ALA A 134 -4.49 -3.57 -11.92
CA ALA A 134 -5.38 -2.82 -11.06
C ALA A 134 -6.66 -2.45 -11.79
N VAL A 135 -7.83 -2.67 -11.18
CA VAL A 135 -9.12 -2.37 -11.83
C VAL A 135 -9.33 -0.86 -11.93
N TYR A 136 -9.19 -0.32 -13.15
CA TYR A 136 -9.30 1.10 -13.52
C TYR A 136 -10.76 1.57 -13.65
N LEU A 137 -11.50 1.63 -12.54
CA LEU A 137 -12.77 2.37 -12.56
C LEU A 137 -12.47 3.87 -12.54
N GLN A 138 -13.03 4.59 -13.50
CA GLN A 138 -12.90 6.03 -13.62
C GLN A 138 -14.29 6.64 -13.50
N GLU A 139 -14.48 7.54 -12.55
CA GLU A 139 -15.72 8.26 -12.35
C GLU A 139 -15.46 9.76 -12.49
N GLN A 140 -16.33 10.44 -13.20
CA GLN A 140 -16.33 11.89 -13.29
C GLN A 140 -17.64 12.40 -12.70
N ASN A 141 -17.52 13.19 -11.65
CA ASN A 141 -18.64 13.83 -10.97
C ASN A 141 -18.57 15.34 -11.18
N THR A 142 -19.66 15.94 -11.65
CA THR A 142 -19.76 17.39 -11.87
C THR A 142 -20.74 17.97 -10.87
N THR A 143 -20.34 18.99 -10.13
CA THR A 143 -21.21 19.73 -9.19
C THR A 143 -20.99 21.23 -9.40
N GLY A 144 -21.97 21.89 -10.04
CA GLY A 144 -21.81 23.29 -10.47
C GLY A 144 -20.69 23.42 -11.49
N SER A 145 -19.77 24.37 -11.27
CA SER A 145 -18.57 24.55 -12.10
C SER A 145 -17.43 23.60 -11.74
N THR A 146 -17.55 22.84 -10.65
CA THR A 146 -16.50 21.95 -10.16
C THR A 146 -16.62 20.56 -10.77
N ILE A 147 -15.52 20.08 -11.33
CA ILE A 147 -15.35 18.69 -11.77
C ILE A 147 -14.45 17.98 -10.75
N ASN A 148 -14.92 16.82 -10.28
CA ASN A 148 -14.12 15.88 -9.51
C ASN A 148 -13.95 14.59 -10.33
N MET A 149 -12.70 14.25 -10.61
CA MET A 149 -12.33 13.01 -11.29
C MET A 149 -11.77 12.04 -10.26
N LEU A 150 -12.32 10.84 -10.24
CA LEU A 150 -11.90 9.76 -9.38
C LEU A 150 -11.32 8.64 -10.25
N GLN A 151 -10.11 8.23 -9.91
CA GLN A 151 -9.49 7.03 -10.44
C GLN A 151 -9.32 6.05 -9.30
N PHE A 152 -9.79 4.84 -9.54
CA PHE A 152 -9.67 3.73 -8.63
C PHE A 152 -8.67 2.73 -9.17
N SER A 153 -7.81 2.22 -8.29
CA SER A 153 -6.91 1.12 -8.62
C SER A 153 -6.83 0.18 -7.42
N GLU A 154 -6.81 -1.12 -7.67
CA GLU A 154 -6.67 -2.15 -6.64
C GLU A 154 -5.57 -3.11 -7.05
N ALA A 155 -4.38 -2.93 -6.48
CA ALA A 155 -3.24 -3.78 -6.76
C ALA A 155 -3.07 -4.87 -5.67
N GLN A 156 -3.43 -4.56 -4.43
CA GLN A 156 -3.56 -5.51 -3.32
C GLN A 156 -5.02 -5.88 -3.10
N PRO A 157 -5.33 -7.12 -2.71
CA PRO A 157 -6.71 -7.57 -2.53
C PRO A 157 -7.43 -6.72 -1.49
N GLY A 158 -8.49 -6.03 -1.92
CA GLY A 158 -9.32 -5.22 -1.05
C GLY A 158 -8.70 -3.89 -0.61
N LEU A 159 -7.51 -3.50 -1.08
CA LEU A 159 -7.00 -2.12 -0.91
C LEU A 159 -7.23 -1.32 -2.18
N LYS A 160 -8.18 -0.39 -2.08
CA LYS A 160 -8.60 0.50 -3.14
C LYS A 160 -7.82 1.81 -3.01
N ASN A 161 -6.84 2.01 -3.89
CA ASN A 161 -6.22 3.31 -4.07
C ASN A 161 -7.19 4.23 -4.80
N VAL A 162 -7.38 5.42 -4.25
CA VAL A 162 -8.22 6.46 -4.81
C VAL A 162 -7.32 7.64 -5.15
N LEU A 163 -7.27 7.99 -6.42
CA LEU A 163 -6.72 9.27 -6.88
C LEU A 163 -7.90 10.17 -7.22
N SER A 164 -7.98 11.33 -6.57
CA SER A 164 -8.98 12.35 -6.87
C SER A 164 -8.30 13.59 -7.43
N ILE A 165 -8.85 14.14 -8.51
CA ILE A 165 -8.45 15.41 -9.10
C ILE A 165 -9.68 16.29 -9.17
N THR A 166 -9.70 17.38 -8.41
CA THR A 166 -10.79 18.36 -8.38
C THR A 166 -10.33 19.66 -9.00
N TYR A 167 -11.11 20.22 -9.93
CA TYR A 167 -10.84 21.52 -10.53
C TYR A 167 -12.12 22.26 -10.90
N ASP A 168 -12.04 23.58 -11.02
CA ASP A 168 -13.16 24.44 -11.37
C ASP A 168 -13.05 24.86 -12.84
N THR A 169 -14.07 24.52 -13.62
CA THR A 169 -14.11 24.74 -15.07
C THR A 169 -14.12 26.21 -15.46
N GLU A 170 -14.55 27.10 -14.56
CA GLU A 170 -14.65 28.54 -14.81
C GLU A 170 -13.37 29.30 -14.44
N LYS A 171 -12.48 28.73 -13.62
CA LYS A 171 -11.25 29.42 -13.15
C LYS A 171 -10.27 29.71 -14.28
N ASN A 172 -10.03 28.74 -15.16
CA ASN A 172 -9.08 28.89 -16.25
C ASN A 172 -9.47 28.00 -17.43
N ARG A 173 -9.95 28.63 -18.51
CA ARG A 173 -10.41 27.92 -19.72
C ARG A 173 -9.34 27.04 -20.36
N GLN A 174 -8.08 27.50 -20.41
CA GLN A 174 -6.99 26.70 -20.98
C GLN A 174 -6.74 25.43 -20.17
N PHE A 175 -6.87 25.51 -18.85
CA PHE A 175 -6.80 24.34 -17.97
C PHE A 175 -7.96 23.39 -18.20
N SER A 176 -9.19 23.91 -18.25
CA SER A 176 -10.40 23.12 -18.50
C SER A 176 -10.35 22.39 -19.84
N ASP A 177 -9.93 23.08 -20.91
CA ASP A 177 -9.79 22.51 -22.26
C ASP A 177 -8.71 21.41 -22.30
N TYR A 178 -7.60 21.61 -21.56
CA TYR A 178 -6.55 20.61 -21.42
C TYR A 178 -7.04 19.36 -20.69
N MET A 179 -7.71 19.53 -19.54
CA MET A 179 -8.26 18.40 -18.78
C MET A 179 -9.27 17.63 -19.62
N ALA A 180 -10.16 18.31 -20.34
CA ALA A 180 -11.15 17.66 -21.22
C ALA A 180 -10.52 16.82 -22.35
N SER A 181 -9.34 17.21 -22.84
CA SER A 181 -8.64 16.54 -23.95
C SER A 181 -7.65 15.46 -23.52
N HIS A 182 -7.06 15.56 -22.32
CA HIS A 182 -5.98 14.68 -21.86
C HIS A 182 -6.36 13.77 -20.70
N TRP A 183 -7.62 13.80 -20.24
CA TRP A 183 -8.02 13.03 -19.06
C TRP A 183 -7.73 11.53 -19.18
N LYS A 184 -7.94 10.93 -20.37
CA LYS A 184 -7.70 9.50 -20.61
C LYS A 184 -6.23 9.15 -20.44
N ASP A 185 -5.36 10.06 -20.88
CA ASP A 185 -3.91 9.88 -20.80
C ASP A 185 -3.47 9.96 -19.34
N LEU A 186 -3.93 10.97 -18.61
CA LEU A 186 -3.66 11.12 -17.17
C LEU A 186 -4.12 9.92 -16.36
N ALA A 187 -5.25 9.30 -16.72
CA ALA A 187 -5.81 8.18 -15.99
C ALA A 187 -5.03 6.86 -16.16
N SER A 188 -4.05 6.82 -17.06
CA SER A 188 -3.12 5.70 -17.21
C SER A 188 -1.79 5.90 -16.46
N MET A 189 -1.58 7.08 -15.89
CA MET A 189 -0.32 7.47 -15.27
C MET A 189 -0.29 7.20 -13.76
N GLU A 190 0.92 7.01 -13.23
CA GLU A 190 1.19 6.99 -11.80
C GLU A 190 1.03 8.38 -11.18
N PHE A 191 0.74 8.43 -9.86
CA PHE A 191 0.50 9.67 -9.12
C PHE A 191 1.55 10.76 -9.38
N ASP A 192 2.83 10.42 -9.21
CA ASP A 192 3.94 11.38 -9.36
C ASP A 192 4.00 11.98 -10.77
N ALA A 193 3.66 11.19 -11.79
CA ALA A 193 3.63 11.65 -13.18
C ALA A 193 2.43 12.58 -13.42
N VAL A 194 1.24 12.23 -12.91
CA VAL A 194 0.06 13.12 -12.96
C VAL A 194 0.35 14.45 -12.26
N TRP A 195 0.91 14.39 -11.04
CA TRP A 195 1.28 15.58 -10.27
C TRP A 195 2.25 16.47 -11.05
N GLN A 196 3.35 15.91 -11.54
CA GLN A 196 4.35 16.67 -12.29
C GLN A 196 3.78 17.30 -13.56
N GLN A 197 2.94 16.57 -14.30
CA GLN A 197 2.34 17.05 -15.53
C GLN A 197 1.34 18.19 -15.27
N LEU A 198 0.44 18.03 -14.29
CA LEU A 198 -0.56 19.05 -13.96
C LEU A 198 0.07 20.29 -13.34
N THR A 199 1.00 20.13 -12.39
CA THR A 199 1.73 21.27 -11.81
C THR A 199 2.61 21.96 -12.86
N GLY A 200 3.25 21.19 -13.75
CA GLY A 200 4.03 21.74 -14.86
C GLY A 200 3.18 22.57 -15.80
N PHE A 201 1.99 22.08 -16.14
CA PHE A 201 1.07 22.81 -17.00
C PHE A 201 0.49 24.05 -16.33
N GLU A 202 0.06 23.95 -15.06
CA GLU A 202 -0.38 25.11 -14.26
C GLU A 202 0.70 26.19 -14.22
N LYS A 203 1.98 25.78 -14.10
CA LYS A 203 3.10 26.73 -14.08
C LYS A 203 3.19 27.57 -15.36
N GLN A 204 2.81 27.00 -16.50
CA GLN A 204 2.87 27.66 -17.81
C GLN A 204 1.69 28.63 -18.01
N ILE A 205 0.50 28.25 -17.56
CA ILE A 205 -0.75 28.97 -17.92
C ILE A 205 -1.29 29.91 -16.83
N GLN A 206 -0.83 29.75 -15.58
CA GLN A 206 -1.37 30.50 -14.44
C GLN A 206 -0.27 31.32 -13.77
N PRO A 207 -0.07 32.62 -14.09
CA PRO A 207 1.04 33.39 -13.53
C PRO A 207 0.99 33.51 -12.00
N LEU A 208 2.14 33.81 -11.40
CA LEU A 208 2.24 34.12 -9.98
C LEU A 208 1.47 35.41 -9.66
N ASP A 209 0.84 35.45 -8.49
CA ASP A 209 0.39 36.70 -7.91
C ASP A 209 1.62 37.55 -7.56
N ASN A 210 1.90 38.53 -8.41
CA ASN A 210 3.05 39.41 -8.28
C ASN A 210 3.05 40.15 -6.94
N SER A 211 1.89 40.50 -6.38
CA SER A 211 1.82 41.19 -5.10
C SER A 211 2.22 40.26 -3.95
N CYS A 212 1.76 39.01 -3.96
CA CYS A 212 2.20 37.97 -3.04
C CYS A 212 3.69 37.70 -3.21
N TYR A 213 4.15 37.48 -4.44
CA TYR A 213 5.53 37.10 -4.72
C TYR A 213 6.51 38.21 -4.32
N GLN A 214 6.24 39.46 -4.65
CA GLN A 214 7.05 40.59 -4.20
C GLN A 214 7.04 40.74 -2.67
N ARG A 215 5.90 40.43 -2.02
CA ARG A 215 5.81 40.49 -0.56
C ARG A 215 6.65 39.43 0.14
N TYR A 216 6.78 38.23 -0.40
CA TYR A 216 7.45 37.12 0.30
C TYR A 216 8.82 36.75 -0.29
N CYS A 217 9.01 36.94 -1.59
CA CYS A 217 10.17 36.49 -2.35
C CYS A 217 10.65 37.50 -3.40
N SER A 218 10.62 38.80 -3.08
CA SER A 218 11.36 39.78 -3.88
C SER A 218 12.85 39.44 -3.95
N ILE A 219 13.55 39.99 -4.95
CA ILE A 219 14.99 39.77 -5.16
C ILE A 219 15.77 40.12 -3.87
N GLU A 220 15.39 41.20 -3.19
CA GLU A 220 16.02 41.63 -1.94
C GLU A 220 15.78 40.61 -0.82
N LYS A 221 14.57 40.05 -0.70
CA LYS A 221 14.25 39.05 0.33
C LYS A 221 14.94 37.72 0.11
N LEU A 222 15.05 37.28 -1.14
CA LEU A 222 15.79 36.07 -1.49
C LEU A 222 17.31 36.26 -1.30
N ALA A 223 17.85 37.45 -1.58
CA ALA A 223 19.27 37.75 -1.38
C ALA A 223 19.70 37.66 0.10
N LEU A 224 18.78 37.96 1.03
CA LEU A 224 19.00 37.83 2.48
C LEU A 224 19.05 36.37 2.97
N ARG A 225 18.66 35.39 2.14
CA ARG A 225 18.73 33.97 2.50
C ARG A 225 20.10 33.37 2.16
N PRO A 226 20.57 32.38 2.94
CA PRO A 226 21.74 31.59 2.59
C PRO A 226 21.59 30.97 1.18
N PRO A 227 22.64 30.93 0.35
CA PRO A 227 22.56 30.39 -1.02
C PRO A 227 21.89 29.02 -1.13
N GLN A 228 22.20 28.14 -0.18
CA GLN A 228 21.65 26.77 -0.08
C GLN A 228 20.13 26.72 0.16
N GLN A 229 19.53 27.80 0.66
CA GLN A 229 18.10 27.89 0.96
C GLN A 229 17.33 28.75 -0.05
N ARG A 230 18.01 29.48 -0.93
CA ARG A 230 17.35 30.42 -1.87
C ARG A 230 16.44 29.69 -2.84
N GLU A 231 16.92 28.63 -3.45
CA GLU A 231 16.14 27.83 -4.42
C GLU A 231 14.91 27.21 -3.76
N TYR A 232 15.07 26.64 -2.56
CA TYR A 232 13.95 26.10 -1.78
C TYR A 232 12.93 27.17 -1.40
N GLN A 233 13.38 28.34 -0.94
CA GLN A 233 12.50 29.46 -0.59
C GLN A 233 11.77 30.02 -1.80
N GLN A 234 12.45 30.13 -2.94
CA GLN A 234 11.84 30.52 -4.21
C GLN A 234 10.74 29.52 -4.61
N HIS A 235 11.03 28.22 -4.54
CA HIS A 235 10.06 27.17 -4.84
C HIS A 235 8.81 27.27 -3.96
N LEU A 236 8.97 27.46 -2.64
CA LEU A 236 7.83 27.65 -1.73
C LEU A 236 6.99 28.89 -2.08
N CYS A 237 7.62 30.00 -2.44
CA CYS A 237 6.89 31.19 -2.85
C CYS A 237 6.16 31.00 -4.18
N GLU A 238 6.75 30.29 -5.14
CA GLU A 238 6.05 29.93 -6.37
C GLU A 238 4.81 29.07 -6.11
N LEU A 239 4.87 28.19 -5.11
CA LEU A 239 3.75 27.34 -4.70
C LEU A 239 2.66 28.12 -3.95
N ILE A 240 3.06 28.98 -3.00
CA ILE A 240 2.12 29.76 -2.17
C ILE A 240 1.47 30.90 -2.97
N CYS A 241 2.25 31.59 -3.81
CA CYS A 241 1.79 32.78 -4.53
C CYS A 241 1.14 32.44 -5.88
N ARG A 242 1.00 31.17 -6.25
CA ARG A 242 0.19 30.76 -7.40
C ARG A 242 -1.18 30.36 -6.89
N LYS A 243 -2.24 30.89 -7.51
CA LYS A 243 -3.59 30.40 -7.23
C LYS A 243 -3.73 29.02 -7.86
N PRO A 244 -3.99 27.95 -7.08
CA PRO A 244 -4.09 26.60 -7.62
C PRO A 244 -5.32 26.48 -8.52
N LEU A 245 -5.14 25.81 -9.66
CA LEU A 245 -6.19 25.48 -10.61
C LEU A 245 -6.86 24.14 -10.30
N PHE A 246 -6.16 23.27 -9.57
CA PHE A 246 -6.64 21.95 -9.18
C PHE A 246 -6.21 21.59 -7.76
N GLU A 247 -6.95 20.66 -7.17
CA GLU A 247 -6.55 19.90 -6.00
C GLU A 247 -6.41 18.44 -6.41
N ILE A 248 -5.41 17.75 -5.89
CA ILE A 248 -5.22 16.32 -6.09
C ILE A 248 -5.01 15.67 -4.74
N LYS A 249 -5.67 14.54 -4.51
CA LYS A 249 -5.54 13.77 -3.28
C LYS A 249 -5.40 12.30 -3.63
N GLN A 250 -4.49 11.64 -2.93
CA GLN A 250 -4.36 10.19 -2.94
C GLN A 250 -4.80 9.66 -1.59
N SER A 251 -5.62 8.62 -1.57
CA SER A 251 -5.99 7.90 -0.35
C SER A 251 -6.06 6.40 -0.61
N VAL A 252 -5.95 5.62 0.45
CA VAL A 252 -6.18 4.17 0.43
C VAL A 252 -7.43 3.87 1.23
N GLU A 253 -8.39 3.18 0.61
CA GLU A 253 -9.63 2.74 1.22
C GLU A 253 -9.69 1.21 1.26
N LEU A 254 -10.23 0.65 2.33
CA LEU A 254 -10.53 -0.78 2.38
C LEU A 254 -11.83 -1.07 1.63
N SER A 255 -11.81 -2.02 0.69
CA SER A 255 -13.01 -2.65 0.13
C SER A 255 -13.33 -3.90 0.96
N PRO A 256 -14.33 -3.86 1.88
CA PRO A 256 -14.53 -4.92 2.86
C PRO A 256 -14.85 -6.27 2.22
N GLU A 257 -15.70 -6.28 1.19
CA GLU A 257 -16.12 -7.50 0.51
C GLU A 257 -14.94 -8.21 -0.19
N ARG A 258 -14.10 -7.43 -0.89
CA ARG A 258 -12.94 -7.96 -1.62
C ARG A 258 -11.86 -8.44 -0.65
N PHE A 259 -11.63 -7.67 0.41
CA PHE A 259 -10.69 -8.05 1.46
C PHE A 259 -11.15 -9.32 2.20
N PHE A 260 -12.43 -9.38 2.59
CA PHE A 260 -13.03 -10.55 3.23
C PHE A 260 -12.94 -11.80 2.35
N ARG A 261 -13.17 -11.67 1.04
CA ARG A 261 -12.98 -12.78 0.10
C ARG A 261 -11.54 -13.28 0.09
N PHE A 262 -10.57 -12.38 0.12
CA PHE A 262 -9.16 -12.73 0.18
C PHE A 262 -8.80 -13.48 1.46
N THR A 263 -9.13 -12.93 2.63
CA THR A 263 -8.81 -13.55 3.92
C THR A 263 -9.53 -14.87 4.12
N THR A 264 -10.80 -14.96 3.72
CA THR A 264 -11.57 -16.22 3.73
C THR A 264 -10.90 -17.27 2.84
N SER A 265 -10.41 -16.88 1.66
CA SER A 265 -9.71 -17.81 0.76
C SER A 265 -8.43 -18.36 1.40
N LEU A 266 -7.66 -17.52 2.11
CA LEU A 266 -6.46 -17.94 2.83
C LEU A 266 -6.80 -18.90 3.97
N ASN A 267 -7.75 -18.53 4.83
CA ASN A 267 -8.18 -19.32 5.98
C ASN A 267 -8.74 -20.70 5.57
N SER A 268 -9.29 -20.81 4.37
CA SER A 268 -9.87 -22.06 3.88
C SER A 268 -8.81 -23.08 3.43
N ILE A 269 -7.59 -22.64 3.09
CA ILE A 269 -6.50 -23.51 2.61
C ILE A 269 -5.28 -23.52 3.53
N LEU A 270 -5.23 -22.68 4.57
CA LEU A 270 -4.12 -22.62 5.52
C LEU A 270 -4.46 -23.43 6.77
N ASN A 271 -3.50 -24.19 7.29
CA ASN A 271 -3.62 -24.84 8.58
C ASN A 271 -3.66 -23.81 9.72
N ALA A 272 -4.26 -24.15 10.86
CA ALA A 272 -4.43 -23.26 12.01
C ALA A 272 -3.09 -22.65 12.49
N ASP A 273 -2.01 -23.43 12.48
CA ASP A 273 -0.64 -23.05 12.81
C ASP A 273 0.22 -22.76 11.57
N GLY A 274 -0.43 -22.30 10.50
CA GLY A 274 0.21 -21.93 9.24
C GLY A 274 0.77 -20.51 9.23
N LEU A 275 1.70 -20.27 8.31
CA LEU A 275 2.34 -18.97 8.07
C LEU A 275 2.04 -18.48 6.65
N ILE A 276 1.67 -17.21 6.54
CA ILE A 276 1.54 -16.50 5.26
C ILE A 276 2.77 -15.63 5.03
N PHE A 277 3.36 -15.75 3.85
CA PHE A 277 4.54 -14.98 3.46
C PHE A 277 4.25 -14.14 2.22
N PHE A 278 4.55 -12.85 2.29
CA PHE A 278 4.49 -11.90 1.19
C PHE A 278 5.90 -11.52 0.75
N GLY A 279 6.40 -12.24 -0.25
CA GLY A 279 7.66 -11.97 -0.93
C GLY A 279 7.50 -10.88 -1.99
N ALA A 280 7.48 -9.62 -1.55
CA ALA A 280 7.47 -8.46 -2.43
C ALA A 280 8.89 -8.12 -2.92
N CYS A 281 9.04 -7.91 -4.23
CA CYS A 281 10.33 -7.53 -4.82
C CYS A 281 10.17 -6.42 -5.88
N ASN A 282 11.24 -5.61 -6.01
CA ASN A 282 11.42 -4.65 -7.08
C ASN A 282 12.47 -5.20 -8.07
N PRO A 283 12.05 -5.72 -9.26
CA PRO A 283 12.97 -6.34 -10.21
C PRO A 283 14.08 -5.38 -10.65
N GLY A 284 15.32 -5.87 -10.69
CA GLY A 284 16.50 -5.07 -11.07
C GLY A 284 17.15 -4.30 -9.91
N SER A 285 16.67 -4.44 -8.67
CA SER A 285 17.37 -3.92 -7.49
C SER A 285 18.58 -4.78 -7.12
N ILE A 286 19.77 -4.20 -7.14
CA ILE A 286 21.00 -4.83 -6.63
C ILE A 286 21.06 -4.52 -5.13
N SER A 287 20.63 -5.48 -4.30
CA SER A 287 20.60 -5.41 -2.84
C SER A 287 19.61 -4.39 -2.23
N PRO A 288 19.14 -4.64 -0.99
CA PRO A 288 18.20 -3.74 -0.33
C PRO A 288 18.85 -2.38 -0.10
N LYS A 289 18.32 -1.36 -0.77
CA LYS A 289 18.55 0.02 -0.36
C LYS A 289 17.63 0.28 0.83
N ILE A 290 18.22 0.53 2.00
CA ILE A 290 17.48 1.09 3.12
C ILE A 290 17.07 2.50 2.71
N LYS A 291 15.87 2.65 2.14
CA LYS A 291 15.24 3.96 2.05
C LYS A 291 14.78 4.32 3.46
N VAL A 292 15.10 5.54 3.89
CA VAL A 292 14.46 6.13 5.07
C VAL A 292 12.96 6.06 4.79
N GLN A 293 12.25 5.29 5.61
CA GLN A 293 10.81 5.18 5.56
C GLN A 293 10.29 6.60 5.68
N LYS A 294 9.67 7.11 4.60
CA LYS A 294 8.90 8.34 4.76
C LYS A 294 7.83 7.97 5.78
N ASP A 295 7.69 8.83 6.78
CA ASP A 295 6.67 8.70 7.82
C ASP A 295 5.31 8.97 7.15
N GLU A 296 4.87 8.05 6.30
CA GLU A 296 3.56 8.05 5.64
C GLU A 296 2.53 7.60 6.68
N THR A 297 2.47 8.37 7.77
CA THR A 297 1.38 8.37 8.75
C THR A 297 0.02 8.69 8.13
N GLU A 298 -0.03 8.98 6.82
CA GLU A 298 -1.24 9.30 6.07
C GLU A 298 -2.06 8.08 5.62
N LEU A 299 -1.59 6.83 5.77
CA LEU A 299 -2.31 5.64 5.28
C LEU A 299 -2.49 4.54 6.34
N LEU A 300 -2.94 4.93 7.54
CA LEU A 300 -3.51 3.96 8.47
C LEU A 300 -4.73 3.29 7.83
N ILE A 301 -4.67 1.97 7.65
CA ILE A 301 -5.80 1.22 7.06
C ILE A 301 -6.83 0.98 8.16
N ASN A 302 -7.91 1.75 8.17
CA ASN A 302 -9.04 1.49 9.06
C ASN A 302 -9.86 0.32 8.54
N SER A 303 -10.04 -0.72 9.35
CA SER A 303 -10.80 -1.91 8.99
C SER A 303 -11.88 -2.21 10.01
N THR A 304 -13.13 -2.17 9.59
CA THR A 304 -14.23 -2.67 10.44
C THR A 304 -14.23 -4.19 10.57
N LEU A 305 -13.52 -4.90 9.69
CA LEU A 305 -13.42 -6.37 9.67
C LEU A 305 -12.33 -6.90 10.61
N ALA A 306 -11.24 -6.16 10.80
CA ALA A 306 -10.07 -6.57 11.59
C ALA A 306 -9.79 -5.65 12.79
N GLY A 307 -10.65 -4.64 13.02
CA GLY A 307 -10.45 -3.63 14.05
C GLY A 307 -9.41 -2.57 13.64
N GLY A 308 -9.09 -1.70 14.60
CA GLY A 308 -7.97 -0.75 14.50
C GLY A 308 -8.08 0.34 13.42
N PRO A 309 -7.08 1.22 13.41
CA PRO A 309 -6.20 1.47 12.28
C PRO A 309 -5.02 0.48 12.22
N HIS A 310 -4.64 -0.01 11.04
CA HIS A 310 -3.45 -0.86 10.82
C HIS A 310 -2.33 -0.11 10.09
N MET A 311 -1.08 -0.38 10.48
CA MET A 311 0.13 0.28 9.94
C MET A 311 0.62 -0.30 8.61
N SER A 312 0.28 -1.56 8.30
CA SER A 312 0.65 -2.22 7.06
C SER A 312 -0.41 -3.22 6.63
N TYR A 313 -0.39 -3.62 5.34
CA TYR A 313 -1.28 -4.67 4.86
C TYR A 313 -0.93 -6.06 5.42
N VAL A 314 0.33 -6.29 5.84
CA VAL A 314 0.72 -7.46 6.63
C VAL A 314 -0.06 -7.51 7.95
N ASP A 315 -0.07 -6.41 8.72
CA ASP A 315 -0.80 -6.32 10.00
C ASP A 315 -2.30 -6.59 9.80
N LEU A 316 -2.88 -5.93 8.80
CA LEU A 316 -4.28 -6.08 8.44
C LEU A 316 -4.63 -7.53 8.11
N VAL A 317 -3.82 -8.22 7.29
CA VAL A 317 -4.06 -9.63 6.96
C VAL A 317 -3.85 -10.50 8.19
N SER A 318 -2.86 -10.23 9.04
CA SER A 318 -2.63 -11.02 10.26
C SER A 318 -3.86 -11.01 11.15
N GLU A 319 -4.35 -9.81 11.48
CA GLU A 319 -5.51 -9.62 12.34
C GLU A 319 -6.79 -10.20 11.72
N ALA A 320 -7.00 -9.99 10.41
CA ALA A 320 -8.20 -10.48 9.73
C ALA A 320 -8.22 -12.01 9.52
N SER A 321 -7.05 -12.61 9.31
CA SER A 321 -6.93 -14.05 9.05
C SER A 321 -6.80 -14.86 10.35
N GLY A 322 -6.32 -14.25 11.43
CA GLY A 322 -5.97 -14.97 12.66
C GLY A 322 -4.71 -15.83 12.52
N HIS A 323 -3.91 -15.59 11.48
CA HIS A 323 -2.67 -16.30 11.22
C HIS A 323 -1.45 -15.39 11.32
N ILE A 324 -0.28 -16.01 11.51
CA ILE A 324 0.99 -15.29 11.44
C ILE A 324 1.22 -14.90 9.98
N THR A 325 1.54 -13.63 9.78
CA THR A 325 1.87 -13.09 8.46
C THR A 325 3.25 -12.47 8.48
N SER A 326 3.94 -12.53 7.35
CA SER A 326 5.24 -11.91 7.19
C SER A 326 5.39 -11.24 5.83
N GLY A 327 6.02 -10.07 5.82
CA GLY A 327 6.33 -9.29 4.62
C GLY A 327 7.76 -8.76 4.63
N SER A 328 8.27 -8.39 3.46
CA SER A 328 9.64 -7.86 3.32
C SER A 328 9.75 -6.41 3.80
N VAL A 329 10.79 -6.08 4.56
CA VAL A 329 11.12 -4.70 4.92
C VAL A 329 12.02 -4.08 3.86
N GLY A 330 11.55 -3.02 3.20
CA GLY A 330 12.27 -2.28 2.18
C GLY A 330 12.35 -2.97 0.80
N ASP A 331 13.02 -2.30 -0.14
CA ASP A 331 13.20 -2.79 -1.51
C ASP A 331 13.98 -4.13 -1.48
N SER A 332 13.49 -5.14 -2.19
CA SER A 332 14.07 -6.49 -2.20
C SER A 332 14.17 -7.02 -3.62
N SER A 333 15.24 -7.77 -3.94
CA SER A 333 15.32 -8.55 -5.19
C SER A 333 14.62 -9.90 -5.04
N GLY A 334 14.40 -10.61 -6.14
CA GLY A 334 13.84 -11.96 -6.12
C GLY A 334 14.76 -12.93 -5.36
N GLU A 335 16.07 -12.77 -5.53
CA GLU A 335 17.10 -13.52 -4.80
C GLU A 335 17.09 -13.22 -3.29
N ASP A 336 16.88 -11.95 -2.91
CA ASP A 336 16.78 -11.57 -1.49
C ASP A 336 15.55 -12.20 -0.83
N VAL A 337 14.40 -12.23 -1.52
CA VAL A 337 13.18 -12.90 -1.04
C VAL A 337 13.46 -14.38 -0.76
N VAL A 338 14.05 -15.10 -1.74
CA VAL A 338 14.41 -16.51 -1.59
C VAL A 338 15.34 -16.70 -0.39
N LYS A 339 16.41 -15.90 -0.30
CA LYS A 339 17.41 -16.00 0.76
C LYS A 339 16.80 -15.76 2.14
N ARG A 340 15.95 -14.76 2.30
CA ARG A 340 15.29 -14.43 3.57
C ARG A 340 14.38 -15.55 4.04
N ILE A 341 13.54 -16.10 3.15
CA ILE A 341 12.68 -17.25 3.46
C ILE A 341 13.53 -18.45 3.88
N MET A 342 14.58 -18.79 3.11
CA MET A 342 15.45 -19.92 3.44
C MET A 342 16.15 -19.74 4.80
N LEU A 343 16.65 -18.53 5.08
CA LEU A 343 17.27 -18.22 6.37
C LEU A 343 16.23 -18.32 7.51
N PHE A 344 15.03 -17.82 7.32
CA PHE A 344 13.97 -17.88 8.31
C PHE A 344 13.54 -19.33 8.60
N GLU A 345 13.29 -20.13 7.56
CA GLU A 345 12.92 -21.55 7.67
C GLU A 345 14.04 -22.41 8.28
N THR A 346 15.29 -21.92 8.25
CA THR A 346 16.43 -22.55 8.93
C THR A 346 16.74 -21.93 10.29
N ASN A 347 15.75 -21.24 10.87
CA ASN A 347 15.79 -20.67 12.21
C ASN A 347 16.81 -19.55 12.43
N HIS A 348 17.21 -18.85 11.37
CA HIS A 348 18.03 -17.65 11.48
C HIS A 348 17.15 -16.44 11.77
N PRO A 349 17.55 -15.54 12.70
CA PRO A 349 16.84 -14.29 12.93
C PRO A 349 16.71 -13.47 11.66
N GLN A 350 15.57 -12.80 11.49
CA GLN A 350 15.30 -12.01 10.28
C GLN A 350 15.17 -10.52 10.61
N HIS A 351 16.15 -9.76 10.12
CA HIS A 351 16.15 -8.31 10.28
C HIS A 351 15.46 -7.54 9.14
N HIS A 352 14.99 -8.27 8.12
CA HIS A 352 14.42 -7.69 6.91
C HIS A 352 13.03 -8.24 6.62
N LEU A 353 12.38 -8.80 7.64
CA LEU A 353 11.01 -9.30 7.58
C LEU A 353 10.22 -8.62 8.70
N CYS A 354 9.09 -8.02 8.34
CA CYS A 354 8.03 -7.77 9.32
C CYS A 354 7.36 -9.12 9.56
N ILE A 355 7.20 -9.50 10.84
CA ILE A 355 6.50 -10.72 11.24
C ILE A 355 5.46 -10.27 12.26
N VAL A 356 4.19 -10.52 11.94
CA VAL A 356 3.05 -10.12 12.77
C VAL A 356 2.38 -11.38 13.29
N VAL A 357 2.12 -11.39 14.59
CA VAL A 357 1.39 -12.44 15.28
C VAL A 357 0.02 -11.88 15.67
N PRO A 358 -1.09 -12.52 15.29
CA PRO A 358 -2.43 -11.99 15.50
C PRO A 358 -2.76 -11.85 16.99
N GLY A 359 -3.47 -10.77 17.35
CA GLY A 359 -3.98 -10.55 18.72
C GLY A 359 -2.93 -10.08 19.72
N ILE A 360 -1.71 -9.75 19.26
CA ILE A 360 -0.65 -9.12 20.05
C ILE A 360 -0.43 -7.72 19.46
N ASN A 361 -1.34 -6.78 19.77
CA ASN A 361 -1.15 -5.35 19.51
C ASN A 361 -0.82 -4.61 20.80
#